data_AF-A0A7J9HWZ3-F1
#
_entry.id   AF-A0A7J9HWZ3-F1
#
_cell.length_a   1.000
_cell.length_b   1.000
_cell.length_c   1.000
_cell.angle_alpha   90.00
_cell.angle_beta   90.00
_cell.angle_gamma   90.00
#
_symmetry.space_group_name_H-M   'P 1'
#
loop_
_entity.id
_entity.type
_entity.pdbx_description
1 polymer ?
#
loop_
_entity_poly.entity_id
_entity_poly.type
_entity_poly.pdbx_seq_one_letter_code
_entity_poly.pdbx_strand_id
1 'polypeptide(L)'
;MDSQHFLGLFLLIFLQSCLVSADINGSVLKMKTGTSSVPFDPTHVTQLSWHPRAFIYKGFLSSDECDHLITLAKDKLEKSMVADNESGKSVESEVRTSSGMFLQKAQ
;
A
#
# COMPACT_ATOMS: atom_id res chain seq x y z
N MET A 1 -52.62 -15.90 2.10
CA MET A 1 -51.68 -14.77 2.19
C MET A 1 -50.97 -14.71 0.85
N ASP A 2 -51.45 -13.83 0.00
CA ASP A 2 -51.28 -13.91 -1.45
C ASP A 2 -49.87 -13.53 -1.92
N SER A 3 -49.32 -14.32 -2.83
CA SER A 3 -47.97 -14.21 -3.39
C SER A 3 -47.62 -12.81 -3.94
N GLN A 4 -48.64 -12.04 -4.35
CA GLN A 4 -48.47 -10.67 -4.84
C GLN A 4 -48.03 -9.68 -3.75
N HIS A 5 -48.44 -9.88 -2.48
CA HIS A 5 -47.96 -9.05 -1.38
C HIS A 5 -46.51 -9.38 -1.00
N PHE A 6 -46.08 -10.63 -1.20
CA PHE A 6 -44.72 -11.07 -0.90
C PHE A 6 -43.69 -10.49 -1.87
N LEU A 7 -43.98 -10.50 -3.17
CA LEU A 7 -43.11 -9.87 -4.18
C LEU A 7 -43.02 -8.35 -4.01
N GLY A 8 -44.14 -7.70 -3.67
CA GLY A 8 -44.16 -6.25 -3.43
C GLY A 8 -43.33 -5.82 -2.22
N LEU A 9 -43.40 -6.59 -1.13
CA LEU A 9 -42.57 -6.36 0.06
C LEU A 9 -41.08 -6.58 -0.23
N PHE A 10 -40.76 -7.61 -1.03
CA PHE A 10 -39.38 -7.91 -1.43
C PHE A 10 -38.79 -6.82 -2.32
N LEU A 11 -39.57 -6.29 -3.27
CA LEU A 11 -39.18 -5.16 -4.12
C LEU A 11 -38.98 -3.86 -3.32
N LEU A 12 -39.81 -3.59 -2.31
CA LEU A 12 -39.66 -2.42 -1.43
C LEU A 12 -38.42 -2.52 -0.55
N ILE A 13 -38.11 -3.71 -0.02
CA ILE A 13 -36.88 -3.94 0.76
C ILE A 13 -35.64 -3.78 -0.13
N PHE A 14 -35.67 -4.30 -1.36
CA PHE A 14 -34.58 -4.13 -2.31
C PHE A 14 -34.38 -2.65 -2.69
N LEU A 15 -35.46 -1.90 -2.95
CA LEU A 15 -35.39 -0.48 -3.30
C LEU A 15 -34.85 0.37 -2.13
N GLN A 16 -35.21 0.05 -0.89
CA GLN A 16 -34.64 0.69 0.31
C GLN A 16 -33.15 0.33 0.52
N SER A 17 -32.76 -0.90 0.22
CA SER A 17 -31.35 -1.33 0.30
C SER A 17 -30.46 -0.70 -0.78
N CYS A 18 -31.01 -0.38 -1.96
CA CYS A 18 -30.27 0.33 -3.01
C CYS A 18 -30.15 1.84 -2.75
N LEU A 19 -31.09 2.44 -2.01
CA LEU A 19 -31.05 3.85 -1.62
C LEU A 19 -30.11 4.09 -0.42
N VAL A 20 -29.77 3.04 0.33
CA VAL A 20 -28.61 2.96 1.23
C VAL A 20 -27.33 2.77 0.41
N SER A 21 -27.07 3.72 -0.50
CA SER A 21 -25.79 3.81 -1.19
C SER A 21 -24.82 4.58 -0.30
N ALA A 22 -23.87 3.82 0.27
CA ALA A 22 -22.51 4.24 0.55
C ALA A 22 -22.32 5.63 1.19
N ASP A 23 -22.66 5.75 2.48
CA ASP A 23 -21.82 6.59 3.33
C ASP A 23 -20.45 5.88 3.43
N ILE A 24 -19.54 6.28 2.53
CA ILE A 24 -18.12 5.99 2.67
C ILE A 24 -17.66 6.78 3.88
N ASN A 25 -17.89 6.22 5.06
CA ASN A 25 -17.12 6.52 6.26
C ASN A 25 -15.68 6.09 5.95
N GLY A 26 -14.97 6.94 5.22
CA GLY A 26 -13.54 6.86 5.04
C GLY A 26 -12.93 6.94 6.42
N SER A 27 -12.65 5.78 6.99
CA SER A 27 -11.88 5.67 8.23
C SER A 27 -10.51 6.26 7.93
N VAL A 28 -10.35 7.54 8.24
CA VAL A 28 -9.05 8.19 8.35
C VAL A 28 -8.33 7.37 9.41
N LEU A 29 -7.41 6.52 8.97
CA LEU A 29 -6.53 5.77 9.86
C LEU A 29 -5.73 6.80 10.66
N LYS A 30 -6.25 7.20 11.82
CA LYS A 30 -5.55 8.02 12.79
C LYS A 30 -4.50 7.14 13.44
N MET A 31 -3.39 6.98 12.74
CA MET A 31 -2.20 6.33 13.28
C MET A 31 -1.68 7.21 14.43
N LYS A 32 -1.53 6.63 15.63
CA LYS A 32 -0.88 7.32 16.75
C LYS A 32 0.57 7.60 16.36
N THR A 33 0.88 8.84 15.99
CA THR A 33 2.23 9.31 15.68
C THR A 33 3.08 9.29 16.95
N GLY A 34 3.87 8.24 17.13
CA GLY A 34 5.10 8.35 17.90
C GLY A 34 6.08 9.17 17.07
N THR A 35 6.34 10.41 17.50
CA THR A 35 7.53 11.22 17.16
C THR A 35 8.03 11.14 15.71
N SER A 36 7.21 11.56 14.74
CA SER A 36 7.69 12.13 13.48
C SER A 36 6.99 13.47 13.31
N SER A 37 7.76 14.55 13.25
CA SER A 37 7.28 15.94 13.16
C SER A 37 6.76 16.32 11.77
N VAL A 38 6.72 15.38 10.83
CA VAL A 38 6.22 15.63 9.47
C VAL A 38 4.72 15.35 9.45
N PRO A 39 3.86 16.38 9.27
CA PRO A 39 2.43 16.17 9.11
C PRO A 39 2.18 15.36 7.83
N PHE A 40 1.48 14.24 7.98
CA PHE A 40 0.98 13.46 6.86
C PHE A 40 -0.08 14.28 6.10
N ASP A 41 0.18 14.58 4.83
CA ASP A 41 -0.77 15.31 3.98
C ASP A 41 -1.52 14.33 3.08
N PRO A 42 -2.81 14.06 3.35
CA PRO A 42 -3.61 13.15 2.53
C PRO A 42 -3.83 13.66 1.10
N THR A 43 -3.66 14.95 0.83
CA THR A 43 -3.85 15.52 -0.53
C THR A 43 -2.75 15.08 -1.50
N HIS A 44 -1.59 14.65 -0.98
CA HIS A 44 -0.48 14.11 -1.77
C HIS A 44 -0.65 12.62 -2.09
N VAL A 45 -1.68 11.96 -1.56
CA VAL A 45 -1.91 10.52 -1.73
C VAL A 45 -2.90 10.25 -2.87
N THR A 46 -2.51 9.39 -3.79
CA THR A 46 -3.38 8.87 -4.85
C THR A 46 -3.64 7.38 -4.61
N GLN A 47 -4.90 7.00 -4.41
CA GLN A 47 -5.29 5.59 -4.30
C GLN A 47 -5.21 4.91 -5.67
N LEU A 48 -4.56 3.74 -5.73
CA LEU A 48 -4.47 2.92 -6.94
C LEU A 48 -5.45 1.74 -6.93
N SER A 49 -5.54 1.02 -5.81
CA SER A 49 -6.42 -0.13 -5.66
C SER A 49 -6.74 -0.39 -4.20
N TRP A 50 -7.92 -0.95 -3.94
CA TRP A 50 -8.29 -1.51 -2.64
C TRP A 50 -7.96 -3.00 -2.53
N HIS A 51 -7.77 -3.69 -3.67
CA HIS A 51 -7.44 -5.10 -3.73
C HIS A 51 -6.50 -5.40 -4.92
N PRO A 52 -5.18 -5.44 -4.72
CA PRO A 52 -4.46 -5.21 -3.46
C PRO A 52 -4.55 -3.76 -2.98
N ARG A 53 -4.41 -3.51 -1.67
CA ARG A 53 -4.35 -2.14 -1.13
C ARG A 53 -3.06 -1.47 -1.59
N ALA A 54 -3.16 -0.47 -2.47
CA ALA A 54 -2.03 0.22 -3.06
C ALA A 54 -2.32 1.73 -3.21
N PHE A 55 -1.34 2.56 -2.82
CA PHE A 55 -1.41 4.02 -2.84
C PHE A 55 -0.06 4.60 -3.29
N ILE A 56 -0.08 5.71 -4.01
CA ILE A 56 1.11 6.50 -4.37
C ILE A 56 1.12 7.77 -3.51
N TYR A 57 2.22 8.04 -2.81
CA TYR A 57 2.44 9.31 -2.11
C TYR A 57 3.38 10.19 -2.94
N LYS A 58 2.90 11.34 -3.41
CA LYS A 58 3.69 12.28 -4.21
C LYS A 58 4.59 13.14 -3.34
N GLY A 59 5.88 13.20 -3.66
CA GLY A 59 6.86 13.98 -2.89
C GLY A 59 7.13 13.40 -1.51
N PHE A 60 7.13 12.06 -1.38
CA PHE A 60 7.40 11.38 -0.11
C PHE A 60 8.82 11.65 0.40
N LEU A 61 9.79 11.73 -0.51
CA LEU A 61 11.15 12.19 -0.26
C LEU A 61 11.41 13.43 -1.12
N SER A 62 12.17 14.37 -0.57
CA SER A 62 12.78 15.47 -1.32
C SER A 62 13.91 14.94 -2.24
N SER A 63 14.31 15.76 -3.22
CA SER A 63 15.43 15.43 -4.10
C SER A 63 16.74 15.22 -3.32
N ASP A 64 17.01 16.07 -2.33
CA ASP A 64 18.22 15.99 -1.50
C ASP A 64 18.27 14.70 -0.67
N GLU A 65 17.14 14.27 -0.11
CA GLU A 65 17.05 12.97 0.59
C GLU A 65 17.28 11.78 -0.36
N CYS A 66 16.76 11.86 -1.59
CA CYS A 66 17.00 10.83 -2.60
C CYS A 66 18.50 10.74 -2.94
N ASP A 67 19.14 11.87 -3.20
CA ASP A 67 20.57 11.93 -3.53
C ASP A 67 21.44 11.45 -2.36
N HIS A 68 21.05 11.75 -1.13
CA HIS A 68 21.70 11.26 0.07
C HIS A 68 21.65 9.71 0.15
N LEU A 69 20.47 9.11 -0.05
CA LEU A 69 20.31 7.65 -0.04
C LEU A 69 21.10 6.98 -1.17
N ILE A 70 21.12 7.58 -2.37
CA ILE A 70 21.92 7.09 -3.50
C ILE A 70 23.41 7.12 -3.15
N THR A 71 23.89 8.22 -2.58
CA THR A 71 25.31 8.39 -2.21
C THR A 71 25.72 7.39 -1.14
N LEU A 72 24.88 7.14 -0.13
CA LEU A 72 25.15 6.13 0.90
C LEU A 72 25.24 4.71 0.33
N ALA A 73 24.43 4.40 -0.69
CA ALA A 73 24.31 3.07 -1.26
C ALA A 73 25.36 2.76 -2.34
N LYS A 74 25.75 3.75 -3.14
CA LYS A 74 26.46 3.58 -4.43
C LYS A 74 27.65 2.62 -4.38
N ASP A 75 28.51 2.75 -3.37
CA ASP A 75 29.75 1.96 -3.27
C ASP A 75 29.58 0.63 -2.53
N LYS A 76 28.35 0.33 -2.07
CA LYS A 76 28.02 -0.83 -1.23
C LYS A 76 26.92 -1.71 -1.85
N LEU A 77 26.56 -1.46 -3.11
CA LEU A 77 25.59 -2.26 -3.84
C LEU A 77 26.21 -3.60 -4.24
N GLU A 78 25.60 -4.69 -3.79
CA GLU A 78 25.99 -6.05 -4.18
C GLU A 78 24.89 -6.71 -4.99
N LYS A 79 25.26 -7.69 -5.83
CA LYS A 79 24.30 -8.42 -6.64
C LYS A 79 23.30 -9.13 -5.72
N SER A 80 22.01 -8.96 -6.03
CA SER A 80 20.95 -9.57 -5.25
C SER A 80 20.96 -11.11 -5.36
N MET A 81 21.05 -11.79 -4.22
CA MET A 81 20.93 -13.24 -4.15
C MET A 81 19.55 -13.65 -3.66
N VAL A 82 19.05 -14.81 -4.09
CA VAL A 82 17.78 -15.40 -3.63
C VAL A 82 18.06 -16.76 -3.01
N ALA A 83 17.20 -17.21 -2.10
CA ALA A 83 17.28 -18.58 -1.61
C ALA A 83 16.73 -19.52 -2.68
N ASP A 84 17.50 -20.54 -3.04
CA ASP A 84 17.04 -21.65 -3.85
C ASP A 84 15.97 -22.45 -3.09
N ASN A 85 14.90 -22.85 -3.79
CA ASN A 85 13.73 -23.44 -3.13
C ASN A 85 13.99 -24.86 -2.60
N GLU A 86 14.89 -25.62 -3.24
CA GLU A 86 15.17 -27.01 -2.84
C GLU A 86 16.31 -27.09 -1.83
N SER A 87 17.40 -26.36 -2.07
CA SER A 87 18.62 -26.42 -1.26
C SER A 87 18.69 -25.36 -0.17
N GLY A 88 17.86 -24.30 -0.23
CA GLY A 88 17.92 -23.16 0.69
C GLY A 88 19.18 -22.30 0.56
N LYS A 89 20.04 -22.59 -0.42
CA LYS A 89 21.30 -21.88 -0.62
C LYS A 89 21.07 -20.54 -1.31
N SER A 90 21.94 -19.59 -1.00
CA SER A 90 21.96 -18.29 -1.66
C SER A 90 22.48 -18.47 -3.09
N VAL A 91 21.63 -18.23 -4.09
CA VAL A 91 21.93 -18.34 -5.52
C VAL A 91 21.61 -17.02 -6.24
N GLU A 92 22.29 -16.76 -7.35
CA GLU A 92 21.96 -15.60 -8.18
C GLU A 92 20.62 -15.84 -8.89
N SER A 93 19.78 -14.81 -8.96
CA SER A 93 18.48 -14.91 -9.61
C SER A 93 18.52 -14.30 -11.01
N GLU A 94 17.97 -15.03 -11.99
CA GLU A 94 17.67 -14.51 -13.32
C GLU A 94 16.48 -13.53 -13.32
N VAL A 95 15.62 -13.59 -12.28
CA VAL A 95 14.43 -12.74 -12.15
C VAL A 95 14.73 -11.49 -11.32
N ARG A 96 15.55 -11.61 -10.26
CA ARG A 96 16.04 -10.48 -9.46
C ARG A 96 17.46 -10.10 -9.87
N THR A 97 17.59 -9.43 -11.01
CA THR A 97 18.88 -9.06 -11.60
C THR A 97 19.48 -7.77 -11.04
N SER A 98 18.73 -7.03 -10.23
CA SER A 98 19.19 -5.79 -9.61
C SER A 98 20.22 -6.01 -8.50
N SER A 99 20.94 -4.94 -8.15
CA SER A 99 21.82 -4.90 -6.98
C SER A 99 21.14 -4.18 -5.82
N GLY A 100 21.59 -4.43 -4.58
CA GLY A 100 21.00 -3.84 -3.39
C GLY A 100 21.97 -3.72 -2.22
N MET A 101 21.57 -2.94 -1.21
CA MET A 101 22.27 -2.73 0.05
C MET A 101 21.24 -2.59 1.18
N PHE A 102 21.60 -3.01 2.39
CA PHE A 102 20.86 -2.68 3.61
C PHE A 102 21.52 -1.52 4.38
N LEU A 103 20.73 -0.56 4.81
CA LEU A 103 21.18 0.50 5.72
C LEU A 103 21.08 0.04 7.18
N GLN A 104 22.09 0.38 7.97
CA GLN A 104 22.04 0.21 9.42
C GLN A 104 21.16 1.29 10.05
N LYS A 105 20.60 1.00 11.23
CA LYS A 105 19.82 1.98 11.99
C LYS A 105 20.71 3.19 12.33
N ALA A 106 20.18 4.41 12.15
CA ALA A 106 20.85 5.68 12.46
C ALA A 106 22.08 6.00 11.59
N GLN A 107 22.08 5.55 10.33
CA GLN A 107 22.95 6.07 9.26
C GLN A 107 22.59 7.52 8.89
#